data_AF-A0A8H8N4J9-F1
#
_entry.id   AF-A0A8H8N4J9-F1
#
_cell.length_a   1.000
_cell.length_b   1.000
_cell.length_c   1.000
_cell.angle_alpha   90.00
_cell.angle_beta   90.00
_cell.angle_gamma   90.00
#
_symmetry.space_group_name_H-M   'P 1'
#
loop_
_entity.id
_entity.type
_entity.pdbx_description
1 polymer ?
#
loop_
_entity_poly.entity_id
_entity_poly.type
_entity_poly.pdbx_seq_one_letter_code
_entity_poly.pdbx_strand_id
1 'polypeptide(L)'
;MGGSGSGPSLYRAAGPDMMHSARDPAALPAPPRVTAASTFIASSVQRQRVVELLVHSISAARGTYMGRTFLIVQLENIMAAIARVYQDSFTKRPSATLAATNGALTAFADVVAQSAQIVLNSRDQPPHKPEFEPPRPRYDPVRTLRFFAFGTTMGPLIGRWNVFLEKAFPLRSVGGKVSMPALAKRVAADQTIMAPIGLTIFVGTMGWMEGRDLKGIKQKYSDMYMPALIANWQVWPAAQLINFRYMPLPYRVPFQATCGVFWTLYLSLLNAREDKVDGPV
;
A
#
# COMPACT_ATOMS: atom_id res chain seq x y z
N MET A 1 57.25 -40.89 5.61
CA MET A 1 58.28 -40.64 6.64
C MET A 1 57.68 -39.62 7.61
N GLY A 2 56.97 -39.98 8.69
CA GLY A 2 57.41 -40.65 9.95
C GLY A 2 58.12 -39.62 10.84
N GLY A 3 57.76 -39.28 12.10
CA GLY A 3 56.70 -39.64 13.07
C GLY A 3 56.58 -38.49 14.11
N SER A 4 55.44 -38.17 14.71
CA SER A 4 54.82 -38.70 15.95
C SER A 4 55.47 -38.31 17.30
N GLY A 5 54.63 -37.80 18.22
CA GLY A 5 54.80 -37.75 19.69
C GLY A 5 55.09 -36.35 20.27
N SER A 6 54.46 -35.81 21.32
CA SER A 6 53.33 -36.16 22.20
C SER A 6 53.21 -35.02 23.26
N GLY A 7 52.00 -34.67 23.75
CA GLY A 7 51.70 -33.56 24.70
C GLY A 7 52.11 -33.80 26.17
N PRO A 8 51.40 -33.29 27.23
CA PRO A 8 50.23 -32.39 27.28
C PRO A 8 50.20 -31.34 28.47
N SER A 9 49.03 -30.67 28.64
CA SER A 9 48.44 -30.03 29.86
C SER A 9 49.00 -28.67 30.38
N LEU A 10 48.25 -27.56 30.45
CA LEU A 10 46.99 -27.17 31.14
C LEU A 10 47.11 -26.75 32.65
N TYR A 11 46.63 -25.52 32.89
CA TYR A 11 46.06 -24.91 34.12
C TYR A 11 46.95 -24.50 35.34
N ARG A 12 46.94 -23.17 35.59
CA ARG A 12 46.54 -22.44 36.84
C ARG A 12 47.41 -22.55 38.10
N ALA A 13 47.88 -21.39 38.58
CA ALA A 13 47.93 -21.09 40.02
C ALA A 13 47.94 -19.57 40.27
N ALA A 14 47.14 -19.15 41.26
CA ALA A 14 47.09 -17.82 41.85
C ALA A 14 48.12 -17.69 42.99
N GLY A 15 48.47 -16.47 43.39
CA GLY A 15 49.27 -16.21 44.59
C GLY A 15 49.48 -14.71 44.85
N PRO A 16 49.09 -14.14 46.00
CA PRO A 16 49.02 -12.69 46.26
C PRO A 16 50.16 -12.15 47.16
N ASP A 17 50.20 -10.81 47.25
CA ASP A 17 50.78 -9.96 48.30
C ASP A 17 52.27 -10.09 48.69
N MET A 18 53.02 -9.02 48.45
CA MET A 18 53.74 -8.35 49.55
C MET A 18 54.20 -6.92 49.19
N MET A 19 53.76 -5.97 50.00
CA MET A 19 54.30 -4.62 50.12
C MET A 19 55.79 -4.64 50.49
N HIS A 20 56.59 -3.73 49.89
CA HIS A 20 57.38 -2.74 50.62
C HIS A 20 58.21 -1.89 49.64
N SER A 21 58.07 -0.56 49.73
CA SER A 21 59.15 0.39 49.99
C SER A 21 58.89 1.74 49.31
N ALA A 22 58.64 2.75 50.14
CA ALA A 22 58.45 4.15 49.77
C ALA A 22 59.80 4.85 49.51
N ARG A 23 59.83 5.86 48.63
CA ARG A 23 60.66 7.09 48.78
C ARG A 23 60.31 8.21 47.77
N ASP A 24 60.01 9.36 48.39
CA ASP A 24 60.07 10.79 48.00
C ASP A 24 59.30 11.42 46.82
N PRO A 25 58.57 12.54 47.07
CA PRO A 25 57.93 13.39 46.06
C PRO A 25 58.74 14.66 45.76
N ALA A 26 59.15 14.89 44.51
CA ALA A 26 59.54 16.24 44.06
C ALA A 26 59.43 16.41 42.53
N ALA A 27 58.63 17.41 42.15
CA ALA A 27 58.61 18.16 40.88
C ALA A 27 58.11 17.45 39.59
N LEU A 28 56.78 17.47 39.37
CA LEU A 28 56.21 17.45 38.01
C LEU A 28 56.43 18.82 37.33
N PRO A 29 56.82 18.88 36.04
CA PRO A 29 56.85 20.13 35.29
C PRO A 29 55.43 20.69 35.13
N ALA A 30 55.26 21.99 35.40
CA ALA A 30 53.96 22.66 35.25
C ALA A 30 53.46 22.54 33.80
N PRO A 31 52.16 22.28 33.58
CA PRO A 31 51.59 22.19 32.23
C PRO A 31 51.78 23.51 31.48
N PRO A 32 51.96 23.49 30.15
CA PRO A 32 52.13 24.71 29.37
C PRO A 32 50.94 25.64 29.59
N ARG A 33 51.21 26.91 29.92
CA ARG A 33 50.20 27.94 30.11
C ARG A 33 49.44 28.12 28.79
N VAL A 34 48.27 27.50 28.67
CA VAL A 34 47.32 27.81 27.61
C VAL A 34 46.90 29.27 27.82
N THR A 35 47.48 30.18 27.04
CA THR A 35 47.16 31.61 27.09
C THR A 35 45.68 31.79 26.77
N ALA A 36 45.00 32.71 27.48
CA ALA A 36 43.58 32.98 27.32
C ALA A 36 43.17 33.25 25.85
N ALA A 37 44.09 33.79 25.04
CA ALA A 37 43.93 33.96 23.60
C ALA A 37 43.72 32.63 22.84
N SER A 38 44.45 31.57 23.17
CA SER A 38 44.33 30.24 22.54
C SER A 38 43.01 29.56 22.88
N THR A 39 42.56 29.68 24.14
CA THR A 39 41.25 29.21 24.58
C THR A 39 40.11 30.02 23.95
N PHE A 40 40.30 31.33 23.79
CA PHE A 40 39.34 32.23 23.13
C PHE A 40 39.24 31.93 21.63
N ILE A 41 40.37 31.71 20.94
CA ILE A 41 40.42 31.32 19.52
C ILE A 41 39.79 29.94 19.32
N ALA A 42 40.10 28.95 20.15
CA ALA A 42 39.45 27.64 20.09
C ALA A 42 37.93 27.73 20.32
N SER A 43 37.49 28.56 21.29
CA SER A 43 36.06 28.78 21.57
C SER A 43 35.32 29.55 20.46
N SER A 44 36.01 30.42 19.73
CA SER A 44 35.43 31.19 18.63
C SER A 44 35.35 30.34 17.37
N VAL A 45 36.40 29.56 17.05
CA VAL A 45 36.39 28.58 15.96
C VAL A 45 35.33 27.50 16.19
N GLN A 46 35.18 27.00 17.42
CA GLN A 46 34.13 26.03 17.78
C GLN A 46 32.72 26.63 17.58
N ARG A 47 32.52 27.88 18.01
CA ARG A 47 31.25 28.61 17.79
C ARG A 47 30.96 28.81 16.31
N GLN A 48 31.97 29.13 15.51
CA GLN A 48 31.83 29.38 14.08
C GLN A 48 31.45 28.09 13.32
N ARG A 49 32.04 26.95 13.69
CA ARG A 49 31.66 25.63 13.15
C ARG A 49 30.21 25.24 13.48
N VAL A 50 29.74 25.52 14.70
CA VAL A 50 28.34 25.27 15.07
C VAL A 50 27.37 26.13 14.23
N VAL A 51 27.71 27.39 13.99
CA VAL A 51 26.91 28.29 13.14
C VAL A 51 26.88 27.79 11.68
N GLU A 52 28.01 27.37 11.13
CA GLU A 52 28.07 26.82 9.76
C GLU A 52 27.24 25.53 9.60
N LEU A 53 27.27 24.65 10.60
CA LEU A 53 26.45 23.42 10.60
C LEU A 53 24.96 23.74 10.69
N LEU A 54 24.57 24.74 11.50
CA LEU A 54 23.18 25.20 11.58
C LEU A 54 22.72 25.85 10.27
N VAL A 55 23.55 26.69 9.64
CA VAL A 55 23.24 27.32 8.36
C VAL A 55 23.09 26.28 7.25
N HIS A 56 23.99 25.29 7.18
CA HIS A 56 23.86 24.18 6.23
C HIS A 56 22.60 23.34 6.48
N SER A 57 22.29 23.04 7.74
CA SER A 57 21.07 22.27 8.09
C SER A 57 19.79 23.03 7.73
N ILE A 58 19.75 24.34 7.97
CA ILE A 58 18.63 25.22 7.61
C ILE A 58 18.50 25.34 6.09
N SER A 59 19.62 25.49 5.37
CA SER A 59 19.64 25.55 3.90
C SER A 59 19.17 24.23 3.27
N ALA A 60 19.66 23.09 3.76
CA ALA A 60 19.25 21.76 3.33
C ALA A 60 17.77 21.48 3.62
N ALA A 61 17.30 21.86 4.82
CA ALA A 61 15.89 21.80 5.18
C ALA A 61 15.05 22.67 4.24
N ARG A 62 15.43 23.93 4.02
CA ARG A 62 14.71 24.88 3.14
C ARG A 62 14.66 24.40 1.69
N GLY A 63 15.75 23.83 1.16
CA GLY A 63 15.77 23.21 -0.17
C GLY A 63 14.84 21.99 -0.27
N THR A 64 14.82 21.16 0.77
CA THR A 64 13.91 20.00 0.86
C THR A 64 12.44 20.44 0.95
N TYR A 65 12.12 21.46 1.74
CA TYR A 65 10.77 22.03 1.83
C TYR A 65 10.34 22.70 0.53
N MET A 66 11.20 23.48 -0.12
CA MET A 66 10.90 24.07 -1.44
C MET A 66 10.68 22.99 -2.50
N GLY A 67 11.51 21.95 -2.54
CA GLY A 67 11.35 20.82 -3.46
C GLY A 67 10.06 20.03 -3.19
N ARG A 68 9.73 19.80 -1.92
CA ARG A 68 8.50 19.08 -1.52
C ARG A 68 7.25 19.89 -1.84
N THR A 69 7.25 21.21 -1.60
CA THR A 69 6.16 22.11 -1.99
C THR A 69 6.02 22.19 -3.50
N PHE A 70 7.14 22.24 -4.25
CA PHE A 70 7.11 22.21 -5.72
C PHE A 70 6.48 20.92 -6.24
N LEU A 71 6.90 19.75 -5.73
CA LEU A 71 6.31 18.47 -6.11
C LEU A 71 4.81 18.39 -5.78
N ILE A 72 4.40 18.87 -4.60
CA ILE A 72 2.98 18.92 -4.21
C ILE A 72 2.18 19.77 -5.19
N VAL A 73 2.67 20.98 -5.53
CA VAL A 73 1.98 21.88 -6.47
C VAL A 73 1.90 21.26 -7.87
N GLN A 74 2.95 20.56 -8.32
CA GLN A 74 2.89 19.86 -9.61
C GLN A 74 1.89 18.72 -9.60
N LEU A 75 1.86 17.93 -8.52
CA LEU A 75 0.86 16.87 -8.35
C LEU A 75 -0.57 17.44 -8.32
N GLU A 76 -0.80 18.55 -7.61
CA GLU A 76 -2.08 19.25 -7.60
C GLU A 76 -2.50 19.72 -9.00
N ASN A 77 -1.57 20.31 -9.75
CA ASN A 77 -1.83 20.77 -11.12
C ASN A 77 -2.18 19.61 -12.06
N ILE A 78 -1.44 18.50 -11.97
CA ILE A 78 -1.69 17.29 -12.77
C ILE A 78 -3.06 16.71 -12.41
N MET A 79 -3.36 16.55 -11.13
CA MET A 79 -4.65 16.03 -10.66
C MET A 79 -5.81 16.93 -11.09
N ALA A 80 -5.65 18.25 -11.00
CA ALA A 80 -6.64 19.21 -11.47
C ALA A 80 -6.82 19.17 -13.00
N ALA A 81 -5.75 18.95 -13.76
CA ALA A 81 -5.83 18.76 -15.22
C ALA A 81 -6.59 17.47 -15.57
N ILE A 82 -6.25 16.35 -14.92
CA ILE A 82 -6.94 15.06 -15.10
C ILE A 82 -8.42 15.19 -14.76
N ALA A 83 -8.74 15.81 -13.61
CA ALA A 83 -10.13 16.03 -13.19
C ALA A 83 -10.91 16.89 -14.20
N ARG A 84 -10.30 17.96 -14.74
CA ARG A 84 -10.92 18.81 -15.77
C ARG A 84 -11.20 18.04 -17.06
N VAL A 85 -10.22 17.29 -17.55
CA VAL A 85 -10.36 16.46 -18.77
C VAL A 85 -11.42 15.38 -18.58
N TYR A 86 -11.41 14.70 -17.41
CA TYR A 86 -12.42 13.72 -17.06
C TYR A 86 -13.81 14.34 -17.03
N GLN A 87 -13.96 15.49 -16.39
CA GLN A 87 -15.25 16.15 -16.24
C GLN A 87 -15.80 16.62 -17.60
N ASP A 88 -14.98 17.24 -18.44
CA ASP A 88 -15.38 17.63 -19.81
C ASP A 88 -15.74 16.42 -20.68
N SER A 89 -15.01 15.32 -20.55
CA SER A 89 -15.32 14.08 -21.26
C SER A 89 -16.63 13.46 -20.75
N PHE A 90 -16.84 13.46 -19.43
CA PHE A 90 -18.03 12.91 -18.80
C PHE A 90 -19.29 13.70 -19.16
N THR A 91 -19.23 15.03 -19.22
CA THR A 91 -20.38 15.85 -19.62
C THR A 91 -20.76 15.61 -21.08
N LYS A 92 -19.78 15.45 -21.98
CA LYS A 92 -20.02 15.20 -23.41
C LYS A 92 -20.45 13.75 -23.68
N ARG A 93 -19.81 12.78 -23.03
CA ARG A 93 -19.95 11.33 -23.29
C ARG A 93 -19.86 10.54 -21.97
N PRO A 94 -20.91 10.54 -21.14
CA PRO A 94 -20.84 9.97 -19.79
C PRO A 94 -20.55 8.47 -19.80
N SER A 95 -21.26 7.69 -20.62
CA SER A 95 -21.05 6.24 -20.67
C SER A 95 -19.67 5.85 -21.20
N ALA A 96 -19.20 6.48 -22.28
CA ALA A 96 -17.88 6.16 -22.84
C ALA A 96 -16.74 6.54 -21.86
N THR A 97 -16.87 7.69 -21.19
CA THR A 97 -15.88 8.14 -20.20
C THR A 97 -15.82 7.20 -19.01
N LEU A 98 -16.98 6.77 -18.50
CA LEU A 98 -17.06 5.78 -17.43
C LEU A 98 -16.49 4.43 -17.85
N ALA A 99 -16.78 3.97 -19.08
CA ALA A 99 -16.24 2.74 -19.61
C ALA A 99 -14.70 2.78 -19.66
N ALA A 100 -14.12 3.79 -20.32
CA ALA A 100 -12.68 3.92 -20.46
C ALA A 100 -11.97 4.06 -19.10
N THR A 101 -12.48 4.93 -18.23
CA THR A 101 -11.87 5.18 -16.91
C THR A 101 -11.95 3.96 -16.01
N ASN A 102 -13.11 3.31 -15.95
CA ASN A 102 -13.29 2.14 -15.10
C ASN A 102 -12.51 0.93 -15.64
N GLY A 103 -12.45 0.74 -16.95
CA GLY A 103 -11.60 -0.27 -17.60
C GLY A 103 -10.13 -0.08 -17.25
N ALA A 104 -9.59 1.13 -17.42
CA ALA A 104 -8.21 1.45 -17.10
C ALA A 104 -7.88 1.23 -15.61
N LEU A 105 -8.74 1.70 -14.69
CA LEU A 105 -8.53 1.52 -13.25
C LEU A 105 -8.62 0.06 -12.81
N THR A 106 -9.52 -0.72 -13.42
CA THR A 106 -9.68 -2.15 -13.12
C THR A 106 -8.48 -2.95 -13.64
N ALA A 107 -7.96 -2.61 -14.82
CA ALA A 107 -6.72 -3.21 -15.34
C ALA A 107 -5.52 -2.86 -14.45
N PHE A 108 -5.42 -1.60 -14.03
CA PHE A 108 -4.37 -1.16 -13.10
C PHE A 108 -4.44 -1.90 -11.75
N ALA A 109 -5.64 -2.09 -11.20
CA ALA A 109 -5.85 -2.88 -9.98
C ALA A 109 -5.28 -4.30 -10.12
N ASP A 110 -5.53 -4.93 -11.26
CA ASP A 110 -5.03 -6.28 -11.55
C ASP A 110 -3.50 -6.31 -11.73
N VAL A 111 -2.90 -5.33 -12.41
CA VAL A 111 -1.44 -5.20 -12.52
C VAL A 111 -0.79 -5.08 -11.13
N VAL A 112 -1.36 -4.25 -10.25
CA VAL A 112 -0.88 -4.09 -8.87
C VAL A 112 -1.00 -5.40 -8.10
N ALA A 113 -2.12 -6.10 -8.22
CA ALA A 113 -2.34 -7.37 -7.55
C ALA A 113 -1.36 -8.45 -8.04
N GLN A 114 -1.19 -8.61 -9.35
CA GLN A 114 -0.23 -9.55 -9.92
C GLN A 114 1.21 -9.23 -9.50
N SER A 115 1.57 -7.93 -9.48
CA SER A 115 2.89 -7.48 -9.01
C SER A 115 3.10 -7.84 -7.53
N ALA A 116 2.09 -7.63 -6.69
CA ALA A 116 2.14 -8.02 -5.29
C ALA A 116 2.32 -9.54 -5.13
N GLN A 117 1.57 -10.36 -5.89
CA GLN A 117 1.72 -11.82 -5.88
C GLN A 117 3.13 -12.27 -6.24
N ILE A 118 3.70 -11.69 -7.30
CA ILE A 118 5.07 -12.01 -7.75
C ILE A 118 6.10 -11.63 -6.67
N VAL A 119 5.98 -10.44 -6.06
CA VAL A 119 6.93 -9.94 -5.06
C VAL A 119 6.82 -10.74 -3.76
N LEU A 120 5.62 -11.05 -3.29
CA LEU A 120 5.40 -11.76 -2.04
C LEU A 120 5.85 -13.23 -2.16
N ASN A 121 5.47 -13.92 -3.23
CA ASN A 121 5.85 -15.33 -3.43
C ASN A 121 7.35 -15.49 -3.69
N SER A 122 8.06 -14.44 -4.09
CA SER A 122 9.53 -14.45 -4.23
C SER A 122 10.27 -14.32 -2.90
N ARG A 123 9.63 -13.79 -1.84
CA ARG A 123 10.26 -13.55 -0.53
C ARG A 123 10.12 -14.73 0.43
N ASP A 124 9.13 -15.58 0.23
CA ASP A 124 8.74 -16.64 1.16
C ASP A 124 9.17 -18.05 0.70
N GLN A 125 10.18 -18.19 -0.17
CA GLN A 125 10.72 -19.51 -0.53
C GLN A 125 11.50 -20.10 0.67
N PRO A 126 11.10 -21.25 1.22
CA PRO A 126 11.91 -21.96 2.20
C PRO A 126 13.25 -22.40 1.58
N PRO A 127 14.33 -22.51 2.36
CA PRO A 127 15.64 -22.95 1.85
C PRO A 127 15.65 -24.39 1.31
N HIS A 128 14.65 -25.20 1.65
CA HIS A 128 14.39 -26.51 1.04
C HIS A 128 13.25 -26.43 0.04
N LYS A 129 13.56 -26.68 -1.23
CA LYS A 129 12.58 -26.80 -2.31
C LYS A 129 11.75 -28.07 -2.11
N PRO A 130 10.41 -28.00 -2.04
CA PRO A 130 9.58 -29.20 -2.17
C PRO A 130 9.80 -29.85 -3.55
N GLU A 131 9.67 -31.18 -3.61
CA GLU A 131 9.90 -32.01 -4.82
C GLU A 131 8.96 -31.65 -5.98
N PHE A 132 7.89 -30.90 -5.71
CA PHE A 132 7.00 -30.31 -6.69
C PHE A 132 6.71 -28.84 -6.33
N GLU A 133 7.45 -27.90 -6.91
CA GLU A 133 7.12 -26.46 -6.82
C GLU A 133 6.11 -26.11 -7.92
N PRO A 134 4.92 -25.56 -7.59
CA PRO A 134 4.09 -24.95 -8.61
C PRO A 134 4.88 -23.83 -9.31
N PRO A 135 4.67 -23.61 -10.62
CA PRO A 135 5.39 -22.59 -11.37
C PRO A 135 5.29 -21.23 -10.65
N ARG A 136 6.43 -20.53 -10.54
CA ARG A 136 6.44 -19.16 -9.96
C ARG A 136 5.38 -18.31 -10.65
N PRO A 137 4.62 -17.48 -9.90
CA PRO A 137 3.65 -16.58 -10.51
C PRO A 137 4.37 -15.73 -11.54
N ARG A 138 3.84 -15.70 -12.77
CA ARG A 138 4.30 -14.82 -13.84
C ARG A 138 3.20 -13.82 -14.13
N TYR A 139 3.61 -12.66 -14.64
CA TYR A 139 2.64 -11.67 -15.11
C TYR A 139 1.83 -12.25 -16.28
N ASP A 140 0.50 -12.26 -16.12
CA ASP A 140 -0.49 -12.69 -17.09
C ASP A 140 -1.17 -11.45 -17.71
N PRO A 141 -0.76 -11.02 -18.91
CA PRO A 141 -1.37 -9.87 -19.60
C PRO A 141 -2.81 -10.18 -20.05
N VAL A 142 -3.15 -11.45 -20.30
CA VAL A 142 -4.50 -11.86 -20.71
C VAL A 142 -5.45 -11.67 -19.54
N ARG A 143 -5.03 -11.99 -18.31
CA ARG A 143 -5.80 -11.67 -17.10
C ARG A 143 -6.03 -10.17 -16.98
N THR A 144 -5.01 -9.33 -17.16
CA THR A 144 -5.20 -7.88 -17.12
C THR A 144 -6.17 -7.40 -18.20
N LEU A 145 -6.15 -7.98 -19.41
CA LEU A 145 -7.10 -7.67 -20.47
C LEU A 145 -8.54 -8.05 -20.11
N ARG A 146 -8.76 -9.18 -19.43
CA ARG A 146 -10.10 -9.57 -18.92
C ARG A 146 -10.62 -8.56 -17.90
N PHE A 147 -9.77 -8.10 -16.98
CA PHE A 147 -10.10 -7.06 -16.01
C PHE A 147 -10.40 -5.72 -16.70
N PHE A 148 -9.64 -5.35 -17.73
CA PHE A 148 -9.93 -4.19 -18.55
C PHE A 148 -11.31 -4.27 -19.23
N ALA A 149 -11.61 -5.40 -19.89
CA ALA A 149 -12.88 -5.62 -20.59
C ALA A 149 -14.08 -5.62 -19.62
N PHE A 150 -13.92 -6.27 -18.47
CA PHE A 150 -14.92 -6.27 -17.41
C PHE A 150 -15.18 -4.85 -16.88
N GLY A 151 -14.12 -4.11 -16.54
CA GLY A 151 -14.23 -2.73 -16.07
C GLY A 151 -14.88 -1.81 -17.09
N THR A 152 -14.55 -1.97 -18.37
CA THR A 152 -15.14 -1.20 -19.47
C THR A 152 -16.65 -1.42 -19.57
N THR A 153 -17.10 -2.65 -19.37
CA THR A 153 -18.53 -3.01 -19.43
C THR A 153 -19.28 -2.55 -18.18
N MET A 154 -18.69 -2.73 -17.00
CA MET A 154 -19.33 -2.41 -15.73
C MET A 154 -19.40 -0.90 -15.44
N GLY A 155 -18.45 -0.10 -15.93
CA GLY A 155 -18.42 1.35 -15.68
C GLY A 155 -19.74 2.07 -15.98
N PRO A 156 -20.30 1.93 -17.20
CA PRO A 156 -21.60 2.51 -17.56
C PRO A 156 -22.77 1.94 -16.75
N LEU A 157 -22.75 0.63 -16.43
CA LEU A 157 -23.81 -0.02 -15.66
C LEU A 157 -23.86 0.54 -14.23
N ILE A 158 -22.72 0.61 -13.56
CA ILE A 158 -22.57 1.22 -12.23
C ILE A 158 -22.93 2.70 -12.28
N GLY A 159 -22.55 3.42 -13.35
CA GLY A 159 -22.95 4.82 -13.55
C GLY A 159 -24.47 5.00 -13.61
N ARG A 160 -25.18 4.16 -14.36
CA ARG A 160 -26.65 4.19 -14.43
C ARG A 160 -27.30 3.83 -13.09
N TRP A 161 -26.75 2.86 -12.37
CA TRP A 161 -27.19 2.53 -11.01
C TRP A 161 -27.05 3.71 -10.05
N ASN A 162 -25.92 4.41 -10.11
CA ASN A 162 -25.70 5.62 -9.31
C ASN A 162 -26.71 6.73 -9.62
N VAL A 163 -27.05 6.93 -10.90
CA VAL A 163 -28.11 7.86 -11.32
C VAL A 163 -29.48 7.43 -10.78
N PHE A 164 -29.78 6.13 -10.81
CA PHE A 164 -31.01 5.58 -10.25
C PHE A 164 -31.12 5.84 -8.74
N LEU A 165 -30.08 5.51 -7.98
CA LEU A 165 -30.02 5.77 -6.53
C LEU A 165 -30.14 7.27 -6.20
N GLU A 166 -29.57 8.14 -7.04
CA GLU A 166 -29.68 9.58 -6.87
C GLU A 166 -31.14 10.05 -6.94
N LYS A 167 -31.90 9.52 -7.90
CA LYS A 167 -33.32 9.84 -8.12
C LYS A 167 -34.23 9.18 -7.08
N ALA A 168 -33.97 7.93 -6.72
CA ALA A 168 -34.80 7.17 -5.78
C ALA A 168 -34.65 7.66 -4.34
N PHE A 169 -33.47 8.12 -3.95
CA PHE A 169 -33.17 8.52 -2.57
C PHE A 169 -32.46 9.88 -2.53
N PRO A 170 -33.13 11.01 -2.83
CA PRO A 170 -32.48 12.31 -2.88
C PRO A 170 -31.82 12.69 -1.53
N LEU A 171 -30.50 12.93 -1.54
CA LEU A 171 -29.72 13.22 -0.32
C LEU A 171 -29.94 14.63 0.22
N ARG A 172 -30.21 15.59 -0.66
CA ARG A 172 -30.45 16.98 -0.27
C ARG A 172 -31.93 17.12 0.04
N SER A 173 -32.26 17.31 1.32
CA SER A 173 -33.61 17.71 1.72
C SER A 173 -33.89 19.14 1.24
N VAL A 174 -35.17 19.50 1.12
CA VAL A 174 -35.61 20.89 1.00
C VAL A 174 -35.02 21.64 2.21
N GLY A 175 -33.99 22.46 2.00
CA GLY A 175 -33.21 23.11 3.07
C GLY A 175 -31.71 22.81 3.11
N GLY A 176 -31.15 22.07 2.14
CA GLY A 176 -29.70 21.97 1.91
C GLY A 176 -28.92 21.04 2.86
N LYS A 177 -29.58 20.44 3.85
CA LYS A 177 -28.98 19.45 4.76
C LYS A 177 -28.98 18.05 4.13
N VAL A 178 -27.93 17.28 4.38
CA VAL A 178 -27.82 15.89 3.94
C VAL A 178 -28.69 14.99 4.82
N SER A 179 -29.61 14.26 4.21
CA SER A 179 -30.46 13.29 4.88
C SER A 179 -29.68 12.00 5.16
N MET A 180 -29.32 11.78 6.43
CA MET A 180 -28.69 10.53 6.89
C MET A 180 -29.56 9.29 6.61
N PRO A 181 -30.90 9.33 6.77
CA PRO A 181 -31.76 8.21 6.38
C PRO A 181 -31.72 7.91 4.87
N ALA A 182 -31.70 8.93 4.02
CA ALA A 182 -31.59 8.72 2.57
C ALA A 182 -30.23 8.12 2.19
N LEU A 183 -29.15 8.55 2.86
CA LEU A 183 -27.81 7.99 2.70
C LEU A 183 -27.75 6.52 3.11
N ALA A 184 -28.29 6.18 4.27
CA ALA A 184 -28.36 4.80 4.73
C ALA A 184 -29.17 3.92 3.77
N LYS A 185 -30.31 4.41 3.24
CA LYS A 185 -31.09 3.70 2.23
C LYS A 185 -30.32 3.46 0.93
N ARG A 186 -29.51 4.42 0.47
CA ARG A 186 -28.63 4.24 -0.71
C ARG A 186 -27.59 3.16 -0.48
N VAL A 187 -26.89 3.21 0.65
CA VAL A 187 -25.88 2.18 0.99
C VAL A 187 -26.55 0.82 1.12
N ALA A 188 -27.68 0.73 1.82
CA ALA A 188 -28.43 -0.51 1.96
C ALA A 188 -28.84 -1.09 0.60
N ALA A 189 -29.44 -0.28 -0.28
CA ALA A 189 -29.83 -0.71 -1.62
C ALA A 189 -28.62 -1.16 -2.46
N ASP A 190 -27.50 -0.44 -2.38
CA ASP A 190 -26.27 -0.83 -3.08
C ASP A 190 -25.75 -2.18 -2.58
N GLN A 191 -25.73 -2.41 -1.28
CA GLN A 191 -25.17 -3.61 -0.68
C GLN A 191 -26.10 -4.83 -0.75
N THR A 192 -27.42 -4.65 -0.78
CA THR A 192 -28.38 -5.76 -0.84
C THR A 192 -28.80 -6.11 -2.27
N ILE A 193 -28.67 -5.19 -3.23
CA ILE A 193 -29.06 -5.40 -4.62
C ILE A 193 -27.82 -5.43 -5.52
N MET A 194 -27.07 -4.34 -5.56
CA MET A 194 -25.98 -4.19 -6.53
C MET A 194 -24.77 -5.07 -6.20
N ALA A 195 -24.41 -5.23 -4.93
CA ALA A 195 -23.27 -6.08 -4.57
C ALA A 195 -23.48 -7.57 -4.92
N PRO A 196 -24.62 -8.23 -4.57
CA PRO A 196 -24.90 -9.60 -5.00
C PRO A 196 -24.93 -9.77 -6.52
N ILE A 197 -25.62 -8.87 -7.23
CA ILE A 197 -25.73 -8.90 -8.69
C ILE A 197 -24.35 -8.68 -9.33
N GLY A 198 -23.61 -7.68 -8.88
CA GLY A 198 -22.28 -7.34 -9.38
C GLY A 198 -21.28 -8.47 -9.18
N LEU A 199 -21.30 -9.13 -8.02
CA LEU A 199 -20.45 -10.28 -7.74
C LEU A 199 -20.82 -11.49 -8.61
N THR A 200 -22.11 -11.73 -8.83
CA THR A 200 -22.59 -12.78 -9.75
C THR A 200 -22.10 -12.53 -11.17
N ILE A 201 -22.26 -11.30 -11.67
CA ILE A 201 -21.78 -10.89 -12.99
C ILE A 201 -20.26 -11.04 -13.07
N PHE A 202 -19.52 -10.65 -12.02
CA PHE A 202 -18.07 -10.81 -11.97
C PHE A 202 -17.64 -12.27 -12.07
N VAL A 203 -18.15 -13.15 -11.19
CA VAL A 203 -17.78 -14.56 -11.18
C VAL A 203 -18.14 -15.24 -12.49
N GLY A 204 -19.34 -14.96 -13.02
CA GLY A 204 -19.81 -15.51 -14.29
C GLY A 204 -18.96 -15.05 -15.47
N THR A 205 -18.76 -13.74 -15.63
CA THR A 205 -17.99 -13.17 -16.76
C THR A 205 -16.53 -13.58 -16.68
N MET A 206 -15.91 -13.53 -15.50
CA MET A 206 -14.51 -13.96 -15.34
C MET A 206 -14.36 -15.45 -15.60
N GLY A 207 -15.25 -16.30 -15.08
CA GLY A 207 -15.21 -17.74 -15.35
C GLY A 207 -15.38 -18.05 -16.85
N TRP A 208 -16.27 -17.34 -17.53
CA TRP A 208 -16.44 -17.47 -18.98
C TRP A 208 -15.20 -17.02 -19.77
N MET A 209 -14.61 -15.88 -19.42
CA MET A 209 -13.37 -15.38 -20.07
C MET A 209 -12.12 -16.23 -19.74
N GLU A 210 -12.14 -16.95 -18.63
CA GLU A 210 -11.14 -17.98 -18.27
C GLU A 210 -11.32 -19.27 -19.11
N GLY A 211 -12.39 -19.38 -19.90
CA GLY A 211 -12.69 -20.56 -20.71
C GLY A 211 -13.28 -21.72 -19.92
N ARG A 212 -13.81 -21.47 -18.71
CA ARG A 212 -14.46 -22.50 -17.89
C ARG A 212 -15.80 -22.90 -18.51
N ASP A 213 -16.13 -24.17 -18.40
CA ASP A 213 -17.46 -24.68 -18.71
C ASP A 213 -18.48 -24.26 -17.63
N LEU A 214 -19.77 -24.44 -17.92
CA LEU A 214 -20.86 -24.07 -16.99
C LEU A 214 -20.72 -24.77 -15.63
N LYS A 215 -20.23 -26.02 -15.61
CA LYS A 215 -20.00 -26.77 -14.37
C LYS A 215 -18.88 -26.13 -13.55
N GLY A 216 -17.75 -25.78 -14.16
CA GLY A 216 -16.64 -25.09 -13.51
C GLY A 216 -17.01 -23.70 -12.99
N ILE A 217 -17.87 -22.96 -13.71
CA ILE A 217 -18.41 -21.67 -13.25
C ILE A 217 -19.32 -21.87 -12.03
N LYS A 218 -20.23 -22.86 -12.08
CA LYS A 218 -21.13 -23.17 -10.97
C LYS A 218 -20.37 -23.58 -9.71
N GLN A 219 -19.30 -24.37 -9.88
CA GLN A 219 -18.43 -24.76 -8.76
C GLN A 219 -17.72 -23.55 -8.16
N LYS A 220 -17.07 -22.72 -8.99
CA LYS A 220 -16.43 -21.46 -8.53
C LYS A 220 -17.40 -20.55 -7.79
N TYR A 221 -18.65 -20.48 -8.27
CA TYR A 221 -19.71 -19.73 -7.59
C TYR A 221 -20.03 -20.33 -6.22
N SER A 222 -20.23 -21.64 -6.12
CA SER A 222 -20.49 -22.32 -4.84
C SER A 222 -19.38 -22.10 -3.83
N ASP A 223 -18.13 -22.15 -4.28
CA ASP A 223 -16.95 -22.11 -3.40
C ASP A 223 -16.63 -20.67 -2.94
N MET A 224 -16.77 -19.69 -3.84
CA MET A 224 -16.26 -18.33 -3.59
C MET A 224 -17.34 -17.29 -3.32
N TYR A 225 -18.58 -17.49 -3.77
CA TYR A 225 -19.58 -16.42 -3.77
C TYR A 225 -19.94 -15.94 -2.37
N MET A 226 -20.31 -16.85 -1.46
CA MET A 226 -20.70 -16.46 -0.10
C MET A 226 -19.54 -15.87 0.71
N PRO A 227 -18.34 -16.49 0.74
CA PRO A 227 -17.18 -15.88 1.40
C PRO A 227 -16.87 -14.47 0.87
N ALA A 228 -16.88 -14.30 -0.46
CA ALA A 228 -16.60 -13.00 -1.08
C ALA A 228 -17.70 -11.97 -0.78
N LEU A 229 -18.97 -12.37 -0.74
CA LEU A 229 -20.08 -11.47 -0.41
C LEU A 229 -20.03 -11.00 1.04
N ILE A 230 -19.70 -11.89 1.97
CA ILE A 230 -19.53 -11.55 3.39
C ILE A 230 -18.37 -10.57 3.56
N ALA A 231 -17.21 -10.87 2.96
CA ALA A 231 -16.06 -9.98 2.99
C ALA A 231 -16.37 -8.62 2.34
N ASN A 232 -17.17 -8.62 1.27
CA ASN A 232 -17.66 -7.40 0.64
C ASN A 232 -18.49 -6.56 1.62
N TRP A 233 -19.43 -7.16 2.33
CA TRP A 233 -20.26 -6.47 3.34
C TRP A 233 -19.48 -5.97 4.55
N GLN A 234 -18.28 -6.48 4.83
CA GLN A 234 -17.44 -5.96 5.92
C GLN A 234 -16.75 -4.66 5.56
N VAL A 235 -16.41 -4.46 4.28
CA VAL A 235 -15.55 -3.34 3.83
C VAL A 235 -16.33 -2.30 3.04
N TRP A 236 -17.17 -2.73 2.10
CA TRP A 236 -17.80 -1.83 1.14
C TRP A 236 -18.90 -0.92 1.69
N PRO A 237 -19.69 -1.27 2.73
CA PRO A 237 -20.66 -0.33 3.27
C PRO A 237 -20.01 0.97 3.78
N ALA A 238 -18.84 0.88 4.41
CA ALA A 238 -18.08 2.04 4.86
C ALA A 238 -17.55 2.86 3.68
N ALA A 239 -16.97 2.19 2.67
CA ALA A 239 -16.49 2.85 1.45
C ALA A 239 -17.63 3.55 0.69
N GLN A 240 -18.79 2.90 0.55
CA GLN A 240 -19.96 3.45 -0.14
C GLN A 240 -20.62 4.58 0.65
N LEU A 241 -20.57 4.54 1.98
CA LEU A 241 -21.00 5.66 2.81
C LEU A 241 -20.19 6.92 2.47
N ILE A 242 -18.87 6.81 2.40
CA ILE A 242 -17.96 7.91 2.01
C ILE A 242 -18.27 8.34 0.57
N ASN A 243 -18.41 7.38 -0.35
CA ASN A 243 -18.70 7.63 -1.75
C ASN A 243 -19.98 8.46 -1.93
N PHE A 244 -21.11 7.97 -1.42
CA PHE A 244 -22.39 8.67 -1.58
C PHE A 244 -22.47 9.99 -0.82
N ARG A 245 -21.74 10.13 0.31
CA ARG A 245 -21.77 11.34 1.13
C ARG A 245 -20.95 12.48 0.54
N TYR A 246 -19.78 12.18 -0.02
CA TYR A 246 -18.78 13.18 -0.40
C TYR A 246 -18.53 13.27 -1.91
N MET A 247 -18.69 12.17 -2.65
CA MET A 247 -18.36 12.17 -4.08
C MET A 247 -19.53 12.67 -4.93
N PRO A 248 -19.29 13.67 -5.81
CA PRO A 248 -20.26 14.06 -6.82
C PRO A 248 -20.53 12.89 -7.77
N LEU A 249 -21.73 12.84 -8.35
CA LEU A 249 -22.17 11.75 -9.21
C LEU A 249 -21.15 11.33 -10.30
N PRO A 250 -20.48 12.24 -11.03
CA PRO A 250 -19.47 11.87 -12.02
C PRO A 250 -18.28 11.12 -11.46
N TYR A 251 -17.90 11.35 -10.20
CA TYR A 251 -16.67 10.82 -9.60
C TYR A 251 -16.90 9.55 -8.77
N ARG A 252 -18.16 9.12 -8.58
CA ARG A 252 -18.47 7.94 -7.75
C ARG A 252 -17.90 6.64 -8.29
N VAL A 253 -17.93 6.46 -9.62
CA VAL A 253 -17.39 5.25 -10.26
C VAL A 253 -15.85 5.24 -10.22
N PRO A 254 -15.13 6.32 -10.59
CA PRO A 254 -13.68 6.39 -10.37
C PRO A 254 -13.25 6.18 -8.92
N PHE A 255 -13.99 6.74 -7.95
CA PHE A 255 -13.73 6.52 -6.53
C PHE A 255 -13.85 5.03 -6.17
N GLN A 256 -14.96 4.40 -6.56
CA GLN A 256 -15.18 2.97 -6.31
C GLN A 256 -14.09 2.11 -6.97
N ALA A 257 -13.70 2.40 -8.20
CA ALA A 257 -12.63 1.68 -8.91
C ALA A 257 -11.28 1.84 -8.20
N THR A 258 -10.99 3.03 -7.66
CA THR A 258 -9.77 3.28 -6.88
C THR A 258 -9.77 2.47 -5.58
N CYS A 259 -10.89 2.43 -4.84
CA CYS A 259 -11.06 1.51 -3.70
C CYS A 259 -10.86 0.04 -4.12
N GLY A 260 -11.30 -0.32 -5.34
CA GLY A 260 -11.10 -1.64 -5.94
C GLY A 260 -9.63 -2.04 -6.09
N VAL A 261 -8.72 -1.10 -6.33
CA VAL A 261 -7.26 -1.36 -6.34
C VAL A 261 -6.81 -1.87 -4.97
N PHE A 262 -7.17 -1.15 -3.90
CA PHE A 262 -6.84 -1.54 -2.53
C PHE A 262 -7.48 -2.87 -2.14
N TRP A 263 -8.72 -3.10 -2.55
CA TRP A 263 -9.42 -4.37 -2.34
C TRP A 263 -8.71 -5.55 -3.00
N THR A 264 -8.31 -5.40 -4.27
CA THR A 264 -7.64 -6.47 -5.02
C THR A 264 -6.26 -6.78 -4.41
N LEU A 265 -5.55 -5.75 -3.94
CA LEU A 265 -4.31 -5.90 -3.19
C LEU A 265 -4.54 -6.60 -1.84
N TYR A 266 -5.58 -6.21 -1.10
CA TYR A 266 -5.94 -6.81 0.19
C TYR A 266 -6.25 -8.31 0.04
N LEU A 267 -7.06 -8.69 -0.94
CA LEU A 267 -7.34 -10.10 -1.24
C LEU A 267 -6.06 -10.86 -1.62
N SER A 268 -5.19 -10.25 -2.42
CA SER A 268 -3.90 -10.87 -2.75
C SER A 268 -3.02 -11.09 -1.52
N LEU A 269 -3.06 -10.20 -0.53
CA LEU A 269 -2.30 -10.31 0.71
C LEU A 269 -2.89 -11.35 1.66
N LEU A 270 -4.22 -11.47 1.72
CA LEU A 270 -4.88 -12.50 2.52
C LEU A 270 -4.59 -13.89 1.98
N ASN A 271 -4.78 -14.11 0.67
CA ASN A 271 -4.53 -15.42 0.06
C ASN A 271 -3.07 -15.86 0.28
N ALA A 272 -2.11 -14.95 0.14
CA ALA A 272 -0.69 -15.24 0.40
C ALA A 272 -0.35 -15.53 1.87
N ARG A 273 -1.25 -15.23 2.83
CA ARG A 273 -1.09 -15.53 4.26
C ARG A 273 -1.76 -16.84 4.64
N GLU A 274 -2.93 -17.15 4.09
CA GLU A 274 -3.62 -18.44 4.30
C GLU A 274 -2.75 -19.61 3.84
N ASP A 275 -2.07 -19.49 2.69
CA ASP A 275 -1.08 -20.46 2.20
C ASP A 275 0.05 -20.75 3.21
N LYS A 276 0.30 -19.87 4.19
CA LYS A 276 1.34 -20.06 5.23
C LYS A 276 0.83 -20.74 6.50
N VAL A 277 -0.48 -20.65 6.78
CA VAL A 277 -1.08 -21.18 8.02
C VAL A 277 -1.45 -22.65 7.85
N ASP A 278 -1.85 -23.05 6.64
CA ASP A 278 -2.25 -24.42 6.30
C ASP A 278 -1.09 -25.26 5.72
N GLY A 279 0.14 -25.03 6.18
CA GLY A 279 1.32 -25.79 5.76
C GLY A 279 1.12 -27.31 5.86
N PRO A 280 1.78 -28.11 5.01
CA PRO A 280 1.43 -29.52 4.81
C PRO A 280 1.52 -30.28 6.13
N VAL A 281 0.41 -30.93 6.52
CA VAL A 281 0.31 -31.88 7.63
C VAL A 281 1.05 -33.17 7.27
#